data_AF-A0A9E5P6Y6-F1
#
_entry.id   AF-A0A9E5P6Y6-F1
#
_cell.length_a   1.000
_cell.length_b   1.000
_cell.length_c   1.000
_cell.angle_alpha   90.00
_cell.angle_beta   90.00
_cell.angle_gamma   90.00
#
_symmetry.space_group_name_H-M   'P 1'
#
loop_
_entity.id
_entity.type
_entity.pdbx_description
1 polymer ?
#
loop_
_entity_poly.entity_id
_entity_poly.type
_entity_poly.pdbx_seq_one_letter_code
_entity_poly.pdbx_strand_id
1 'polypeptide(L)'
;MIENLRNIAIIAHVDHGKTTLVDRMLQQSGTLGQRALDTERVMDSNELERERGITILSKNTAIAWHHGGTRYRINIVDTPGHADFGGEVERILSMV
;
A
#
# COMPACT_ATOMS: atom_id res chain seq x y z
N MET A 1 13.91 20.89 2.08
CA MET A 1 14.00 19.46 1.72
C MET A 1 13.06 18.68 2.63
N ILE A 2 12.33 17.69 2.13
CA ILE A 2 11.63 16.75 3.01
C ILE A 2 12.70 15.82 3.58
N GLU A 3 13.24 16.17 4.74
CA GLU A 3 14.21 15.31 5.43
C GLU A 3 13.47 14.05 5.90
N ASN A 4 14.04 12.87 5.59
CA ASN A 4 13.53 11.54 5.97
C ASN A 4 12.31 11.01 5.19
N LEU A 5 12.30 11.21 3.87
CA LEU A 5 11.37 10.54 2.96
C LEU A 5 11.87 9.13 2.56
N ARG A 6 10.96 8.15 2.48
CA ARG A 6 11.20 6.81 1.94
C ARG A 6 10.08 6.43 0.99
N ASN A 7 10.42 5.92 -0.18
CA ASN A 7 9.46 5.27 -1.07
C ASN A 7 9.68 3.77 -0.96
N ILE A 8 8.61 2.99 -0.85
CA ILE A 8 8.65 1.53 -0.81
C ILE A 8 7.58 0.95 -1.73
N ALA A 9 7.89 -0.16 -2.39
CA ALA A 9 6.92 -0.99 -3.09
C ALA A 9 6.76 -2.31 -2.32
N ILE A 10 5.52 -2.77 -2.16
CA ILE A 10 5.24 -4.08 -1.54
C ILE A 10 4.90 -5.07 -2.65
N ILE A 11 5.73 -6.11 -2.78
CA ILE A 11 5.63 -7.12 -3.84
C ILE A 11 5.56 -8.50 -3.21
N ALA A 12 4.62 -9.31 -3.68
CA ALA A 12 4.40 -10.68 -3.28
C ALA A 12 3.43 -11.32 -4.28
N HIS A 13 3.34 -12.65 -4.29
CA HIS A 13 2.40 -13.38 -5.13
C HIS A 13 0.94 -13.16 -4.69
N VAL A 14 -0.04 -13.62 -5.48
CA VAL A 14 -1.48 -13.54 -5.17
C VAL A 14 -1.76 -14.13 -3.77
N ASP A 15 -2.73 -13.56 -3.07
CA ASP A 15 -3.20 -13.97 -1.72
C ASP A 15 -2.16 -13.98 -0.59
N HIS A 16 -0.98 -13.37 -0.78
CA HIS A 16 0.04 -13.23 0.26
C HIS A 16 -0.20 -12.05 1.23
N GLY A 17 -1.38 -11.42 1.19
CA GLY A 17 -1.75 -10.39 2.17
C GLY A 17 -1.05 -9.04 2.03
N LYS A 18 -0.55 -8.67 0.84
CA LYS A 18 0.08 -7.35 0.57
C LYS A 18 -0.82 -6.20 0.99
N THR A 19 -2.05 -6.20 0.48
CA THR A 19 -3.05 -5.17 0.75
C THR A 19 -3.44 -5.16 2.22
N THR A 20 -3.60 -6.33 2.85
CA THR A 20 -3.83 -6.45 4.30
C THR A 20 -2.70 -5.85 5.12
N LEU A 21 -1.43 -6.03 4.71
CA LEU A 21 -0.29 -5.42 5.37
C LEU A 21 -0.35 -3.88 5.28
N VAL A 22 -0.62 -3.34 4.10
CA VAL A 22 -0.77 -1.88 3.88
C VAL A 22 -1.90 -1.31 4.73
N ASP A 23 -3.04 -1.98 4.76
CA ASP A 23 -4.20 -1.58 5.57
C ASP A 23 -3.82 -1.52 7.06
N ARG A 24 -3.14 -2.54 7.59
CA ARG A 24 -2.69 -2.55 8.99
C ARG A 24 -1.65 -1.47 9.28
N MET A 25 -0.73 -1.18 8.35
CA MET A 25 0.22 -0.08 8.49
C MET A 25 -0.50 1.28 8.54
N LEU A 26 -1.53 1.47 7.71
CA LEU A 26 -2.34 2.69 7.73
C LEU A 26 -3.09 2.85 9.05
N GLN A 27 -3.73 1.79 9.56
CA GLN A 27 -4.41 1.77 10.85
C GLN A 27 -3.46 2.14 11.99
N GLN A 28 -2.27 1.51 12.04
CA GLN A 28 -1.27 1.78 13.06
C GLN A 28 -0.69 3.20 12.99
N SER A 29 -0.53 3.75 11.78
CA SER A 29 0.02 5.09 11.59
C SER A 29 -0.93 6.22 12.04
N GLY A 30 -2.21 5.92 12.28
CA GLY A 30 -3.23 6.92 12.58
C GLY A 30 -3.52 7.89 11.43
N THR A 31 -2.99 7.62 10.23
CA THR A 31 -3.15 8.49 9.04
C THR A 31 -4.56 8.41 8.47
N LEU A 32 -5.26 7.31 8.71
CA LEU A 32 -6.68 7.15 8.43
C LEU A 32 -7.49 7.68 9.61
N GLY A 33 -8.24 8.77 9.40
CA GLY A 33 -9.24 9.23 10.38
C GLY A 33 -10.29 8.14 10.67
N GLN A 34 -11.03 8.27 11.78
CA GLN A 34 -11.98 7.27 12.31
C GLN A 34 -12.94 6.63 11.28
N ARG A 35 -13.21 7.28 10.14
CA ARG A 35 -14.09 6.78 9.07
C ARG A 35 -13.55 5.63 8.23
N ALA A 36 -12.25 5.35 8.25
CA ALA A 36 -11.65 4.30 7.40
C ALA A 36 -11.26 3.03 8.17
N LEU A 37 -11.58 2.95 9.46
CA LEU A 37 -11.31 1.77 10.30
C LEU A 37 -12.29 0.61 10.05
N ASP A 38 -13.47 0.87 9.47
CA ASP A 38 -14.56 -0.11 9.33
C ASP A 38 -14.59 -0.85 7.99
N THR A 39 -13.60 -0.68 7.10
CA THR A 39 -13.55 -1.41 5.84
C THR A 39 -12.34 -2.33 5.82
N GLU A 40 -12.59 -3.64 5.80
CA GLU A 40 -11.55 -4.69 5.86
C GLU A 40 -10.60 -4.71 4.64
N ARG A 41 -10.89 -3.89 3.63
CA ARG A 41 -10.09 -3.66 2.40
C ARG A 41 -10.33 -2.23 1.90
N VAL A 42 -9.86 -1.22 2.63
CA VAL A 42 -9.99 0.21 2.22
C VAL A 42 -9.32 0.43 0.86
N MET A 43 -8.28 -0.35 0.60
CA MET A 43 -7.50 -0.24 -0.61
C MET A 43 -8.19 -0.85 -1.82
N ASP A 44 -9.05 -1.87 -1.72
CA ASP A 44 -9.74 -2.46 -2.90
C ASP A 44 -11.02 -1.68 -3.25
N SER A 45 -10.85 -0.58 -3.96
CA SER A 45 -11.94 0.32 -4.38
C SER A 45 -12.80 -0.20 -5.54
N ASN A 46 -12.27 -1.07 -6.42
CA ASN A 46 -13.03 -1.60 -7.56
C ASN A 46 -13.84 -2.85 -7.20
N GLU A 47 -15.06 -2.94 -7.72
CA GLU A 47 -15.96 -4.09 -7.49
C GLU A 47 -15.33 -5.41 -7.95
N LEU A 48 -14.65 -5.40 -9.10
CA LEU A 48 -13.93 -6.57 -9.63
C LEU A 48 -12.76 -7.03 -8.73
N GLU A 49 -12.07 -6.10 -8.07
CA GLU A 49 -10.99 -6.41 -7.10
C GLU A 49 -11.59 -7.08 -5.85
N ARG A 50 -12.73 -6.55 -5.37
CA ARG A 50 -13.44 -7.10 -4.20
C ARG A 50 -14.03 -8.48 -4.45
N GLU A 51 -14.65 -8.67 -5.62
CA GLU A 51 -15.23 -9.95 -6.05
C GLU A 51 -14.17 -11.04 -6.23
N ARG A 52 -12.99 -10.67 -6.75
CA ARG A 52 -11.92 -11.64 -7.04
C ARG A 52 -10.86 -11.76 -5.96
N GLY A 53 -10.85 -10.86 -4.98
CA GLY A 53 -9.85 -10.84 -3.90
C GLY A 53 -8.42 -10.52 -4.37
N ILE A 54 -8.26 -9.82 -5.51
CA ILE A 54 -6.95 -9.51 -6.09
C ILE A 54 -6.75 -8.00 -6.23
N THR A 55 -5.52 -7.55 -6.06
CA THR A 55 -5.07 -6.20 -6.42
C THR A 55 -4.82 -6.16 -7.93
N ILE A 56 -5.61 -5.36 -8.66
CA ILE A 56 -5.49 -5.21 -10.12
C ILE A 56 -4.71 -3.93 -10.43
N LEU A 57 -5.00 -2.85 -9.71
CA LEU A 57 -4.33 -1.56 -9.88
C LEU A 57 -3.52 -1.20 -8.64
N SER A 58 -2.37 -0.61 -8.89
CA SER A 58 -1.45 -0.22 -7.83
C SER A 58 -1.91 1.05 -7.14
N LYS A 59 -1.77 1.08 -5.82
CA LYS A 59 -2.32 2.16 -5.00
C LYS A 59 -1.24 2.75 -4.11
N ASN A 60 -1.13 4.07 -4.17
CA ASN A 60 -0.16 4.84 -3.42
C ASN A 60 -0.77 5.35 -2.11
N THR A 61 -0.08 5.11 -1.01
CA THR A 61 -0.45 5.60 0.32
C THR A 61 0.76 6.20 1.00
N ALA A 62 0.55 7.06 1.99
CA ALA A 62 1.63 7.62 2.77
C ALA A 62 1.34 7.46 4.26
N ILE A 63 2.35 7.04 5.01
CA ILE A 63 2.29 6.95 6.48
C ILE A 63 3.36 7.83 7.12
N ALA A 64 3.02 8.39 8.27
CA ALA A 64 4.00 9.01 9.16
C ALA A 64 4.54 7.94 10.11
N TRP A 65 5.86 7.80 10.18
CA TRP A 65 6.52 6.84 11.07
C TRP A 65 7.52 7.55 11.98
N HIS A 66 7.48 7.25 13.28
CA HIS A 66 8.39 7.83 14.27
C HIS A 66 9.36 6.76 14.76
N HIS A 67 10.66 6.98 14.58
CA HIS A 67 11.70 6.05 15.01
C HIS A 67 12.92 6.79 15.52
N GLY A 68 13.38 6.48 16.74
CA GLY A 68 14.57 7.07 17.33
C GLY A 68 14.52 8.61 17.45
N GLY A 69 13.35 9.17 17.78
CA GLY A 69 13.14 10.62 17.82
C GLY A 69 13.02 11.31 16.45
N THR A 70 13.18 10.56 15.36
CA THR A 70 13.11 11.08 13.99
C THR A 70 11.75 10.74 13.35
N ARG A 71 11.15 11.71 12.67
CA ARG A 71 9.92 11.52 11.89
C ARG A 71 10.26 11.22 10.44
N TYR A 72 9.69 10.13 9.92
CA TYR A 72 9.80 9.69 8.54
C TYR A 72 8.46 9.85 7.84
N ARG A 73 8.51 10.22 6.55
CA ARG A 73 7.38 10.07 5.64
C ARG A 73 7.66 8.87 4.74
N ILE A 74 6.84 7.83 4.85
CA ILE A 74 6.97 6.62 4.03
C ILE A 74 5.83 6.64 3.01
N ASN A 75 6.17 6.74 1.73
CA ASN A 75 5.24 6.53 0.64
C ASN A 75 5.30 5.05 0.25
N ILE A 76 4.14 4.40 0.17
CA ILE A 76 3.99 2.97 -0.03
C ILE A 76 3.17 2.76 -1.30
N VAL A 77 3.68 1.96 -2.22
CA VAL A 77 2.94 1.49 -3.39
C VAL A 77 2.58 0.01 -3.19
N ASP A 78 1.28 -0.27 -3.08
CA ASP A 78 0.76 -1.64 -3.15
C ASP A 78 0.74 -2.09 -4.61
N THR A 79 1.30 -3.25 -4.92
CA THR A 79 1.46 -3.75 -6.30
C THR A 79 0.65 -5.02 -6.55
N PRO A 80 0.18 -5.25 -7.79
CA PRO A 80 -0.46 -6.49 -8.18
C PRO A 80 0.40 -7.73 -7.93
N GLY A 81 -0.22 -8.81 -7.47
CA GLY A 81 0.46 -10.10 -7.25
C GLY A 81 0.30 -11.12 -8.39
N HIS A 82 -0.57 -10.84 -9.35
CA HIS A 82 -0.88 -11.74 -10.46
C HIS A 82 0.13 -11.53 -11.61
N ALA A 83 0.58 -12.64 -12.23
CA ALA A 83 1.62 -12.59 -13.27
C ALA A 83 1.20 -11.73 -14.48
N ASP A 84 -0.09 -11.74 -14.82
CA ASP A 84 -0.67 -10.92 -15.90
C ASP A 84 -0.42 -9.41 -15.73
N PHE A 85 -0.11 -8.93 -14.52
CA PHE A 85 0.15 -7.52 -14.24
C PHE A 85 1.64 -7.20 -14.04
N GLY A 86 2.55 -8.09 -14.48
CA GLY A 86 4.00 -7.89 -14.32
C GLY A 86 4.53 -6.58 -14.91
N GLY A 87 3.99 -6.13 -16.06
CA GLY A 87 4.38 -4.86 -16.66
C GLY A 87 4.00 -3.62 -15.81
N GLU A 88 2.97 -3.72 -14.98
CA GLU A 88 2.62 -2.67 -14.02
C GLU A 88 3.60 -2.66 -12.83
N VAL A 89 3.94 -3.85 -12.33
CA VAL A 89 4.94 -4.01 -11.27
C VAL A 89 6.29 -3.42 -11.70
N GLU A 90 6.77 -3.74 -12.90
CA GLU A 90 8.02 -3.18 -13.45
C GLU A 90 7.98 -1.65 -13.56
N ARG A 91 6.86 -1.08 -14.03
CA ARG A 91 6.70 0.38 -14.12
C ARG A 91 6.81 1.04 -12.76
N ILE A 92 6.21 0.46 -11.72
CA ILE A 92 6.22 1.04 -10.37
C ILE A 92 7.61 0.99 -9.77
N LEU A 93 8.35 -0.08 -10.00
CA LEU A 93 9.73 -0.17 -9.52
C LEU A 93 10.63 0.90 -10.11
N SER A 94 10.28 1.50 -11.25
CA SER A 94 11.00 2.65 -11.81
C SER A 94 10.70 3.98 -11.09
N MET A 95 9.64 4.04 -10.29
CA MET A 95 9.16 5.26 -9.60
C MET A 95 9.54 5.30 -8.11
N VAL A 96 10.06 4.20 -7.55
CA VAL A 96 10.29 4.01 -6.10
C VAL A 96 11.76 4.12 -5.77
#